data_AF-A0AAE1S3S2-F1
#
_entry.id   AF-A0AAE1S3S2-F1
#
_cell.length_a   1.000
_cell.length_b   1.000
_cell.length_c   1.000
_cell.angle_alpha   90.00
_cell.angle_beta   90.00
_cell.angle_gamma   90.00
#
_symmetry.space_group_name_H-M   'P 1'
#
loop_
_entity.id
_entity.type
_entity.pdbx_description
1 polymer ?
#
loop_
_entity_poly.entity_id
_entity_poly.type
_entity_poly.pdbx_seq_one_letter_code
_entity_poly.pdbx_strand_id
1 'polypeptide(L)'
;MQLIVPLISFLLLLQVEIVRGSRDNVTNGSSNSASSLWLKRVVKNPRAIGCWNRPWICNEAEFPPRITKLCCRNRCVDVTFDVNNCGFCGIRCPFTWQCCRGICINTNMNPFNCGSCEHRCQFPNLCYNGMCGYAQPLPPWPFPPRPPHPFPPKPPHPFPPKPPYPPFPWPPHPFPPRTPRPPCSPPP
;
A
#
# COMPACT_ATOMS: atom_id res chain seq x y z
N MET A 1 -22.07 45.02 15.49
CA MET A 1 -21.91 43.65 14.94
C MET A 1 -21.31 43.63 13.52
N GLN A 2 -21.53 44.65 12.66
CA GLN A 2 -20.98 44.69 11.28
C GLN A 2 -19.45 44.76 11.14
N LEU A 3 -18.69 45.22 12.14
CA LEU A 3 -17.23 45.40 12.03
C LEU A 3 -16.41 44.17 12.45
N ILE A 4 -17.03 43.19 13.10
CA ILE A 4 -16.35 42.00 13.64
C ILE A 4 -16.12 40.94 12.54
N VAL A 5 -17.09 40.80 11.64
CA VAL A 5 -17.03 39.84 10.51
C VAL A 5 -15.86 40.11 9.55
N PRO A 6 -15.58 41.34 9.09
CA PRO A 6 -14.43 41.59 8.21
C PRO A 6 -13.10 41.41 8.94
N LEU A 7 -13.02 41.70 10.24
CA LEU A 7 -11.83 41.47 11.07
C LEU A 7 -11.51 39.98 11.21
N ILE A 8 -12.51 39.13 11.46
CA ILE A 8 -12.33 37.67 11.55
C ILE A 8 -11.97 37.09 10.17
N SER A 9 -12.60 37.58 9.10
CA SER A 9 -12.26 37.16 7.73
C SER A 9 -10.82 37.53 7.36
N PHE A 10 -10.37 38.73 7.72
CA PHE A 10 -8.99 39.19 7.50
C PHE A 10 -7.98 38.38 8.34
N LEU A 11 -8.30 38.07 9.60
CA LEU A 11 -7.48 37.22 10.47
C LEU A 11 -7.38 35.78 9.94
N LEU A 12 -8.46 35.19 9.43
CA LEU A 12 -8.45 33.86 8.81
C LEU A 12 -7.62 33.83 7.53
N LEU A 13 -7.68 34.87 6.69
CA LEU A 13 -6.86 34.99 5.49
C LEU A 13 -5.36 35.13 5.82
N LEU A 14 -5.01 35.83 6.90
CA LEU A 14 -3.63 35.94 7.40
C LEU A 14 -3.05 34.59 7.85
N GLN A 15 -3.85 33.70 8.45
CA GLN A 15 -3.40 32.36 8.83
C GLN A 15 -3.19 31.44 7.61
N VAL A 16 -3.96 31.66 6.53
CA VAL A 16 -3.89 30.87 5.31
C VAL A 16 -2.62 31.17 4.48
N GLU A 17 -2.12 32.41 4.53
CA GLU A 17 -0.81 32.78 3.96
C GLU A 17 0.37 32.13 4.72
N ILE A 18 0.30 32.06 6.06
CA ILE A 18 1.33 31.43 6.90
C ILE A 18 1.44 29.92 6.59
N VAL A 19 0.33 29.23 6.33
CA VAL A 19 0.34 27.80 5.96
C VAL A 19 0.83 27.56 4.52
N ARG A 20 0.67 28.53 3.60
CA ARG A 20 1.20 28.44 2.23
C ARG A 20 2.69 28.83 2.10
N GLY A 21 3.26 29.44 3.14
CA GLY A 21 4.66 29.87 3.21
C GLY A 21 5.70 28.78 3.46
N SER A 22 5.30 27.53 3.72
CA SER A 22 6.24 26.40 3.88
C SER A 22 6.19 25.45 2.68
N ARG A 23 6.42 25.99 1.48
CA ARG A 23 7.06 25.17 0.45
C ARG A 23 8.54 25.25 0.72
N ASP A 24 9.06 24.23 1.40
CA ASP A 24 10.49 23.96 1.45
C ASP A 24 10.98 23.76 0.01
N ASN A 25 11.42 24.85 -0.59
CA ASN A 25 12.26 24.79 -1.77
C ASN A 25 13.51 24.05 -1.31
N VAL A 26 13.57 22.75 -1.59
CA VAL A 26 14.81 21.98 -1.60
C VAL A 26 15.71 22.61 -2.64
N THR A 27 16.37 23.69 -2.21
CA THR A 27 17.52 24.25 -2.89
C THR A 27 18.56 23.16 -2.86
N ASN A 28 19.05 22.82 -4.06
CA ASN A 28 20.23 22.00 -4.23
C ASN A 28 21.28 22.50 -3.24
N GLY A 29 21.65 21.66 -2.28
CA GLY A 29 22.72 21.92 -1.34
C GLY A 29 24.06 21.93 -2.07
N SER A 30 24.32 22.97 -2.85
CA SER A 30 25.67 23.51 -2.99
C SER A 30 26.00 24.07 -1.62
N SER A 31 26.71 23.27 -0.84
CA SER A 31 27.13 23.52 0.52
C SER A 31 28.08 24.72 0.60
N ASN A 32 27.55 25.93 0.48
CA ASN A 32 28.09 27.08 1.20
C ASN A 32 27.44 27.12 2.58
N SER A 33 27.63 26.05 3.36
CA SER A 33 27.29 26.08 4.78
C SER A 33 28.21 27.13 5.43
N ALA A 34 27.61 28.22 5.91
CA ALA A 34 28.26 29.20 6.75
C ALA A 34 28.58 28.55 8.12
N SER A 35 29.52 27.61 8.12
CA SER A 35 30.02 26.96 9.34
C SER A 35 30.81 28.00 10.12
N SER A 36 30.48 28.18 11.40
CA SER A 36 31.22 29.09 12.28
C SER A 36 32.72 28.76 12.26
N LEU A 37 33.58 29.78 12.37
CA LEU A 37 35.04 29.63 12.34
C LEU A 37 35.56 28.63 13.38
N TRP A 38 34.86 28.52 14.51
CA TRP A 38 35.14 27.54 15.55
C TRP A 38 34.86 26.10 15.10
N LEU A 39 33.73 25.85 14.42
CA LEU A 39 33.37 24.52 13.92
C LEU A 39 34.39 23.99 12.90
N LYS A 40 34.94 24.87 12.06
CA LYS A 40 36.01 24.56 11.09
C LYS A 40 37.34 24.17 11.75
N ARG A 41 37.61 24.66 12.96
CA ARG A 41 38.86 24.39 13.70
C ARG A 41 38.80 23.10 14.53
N VAL A 42 37.63 22.77 15.07
CA VAL A 42 37.43 21.60 15.95
C VAL A 42 37.12 20.33 15.15
N VAL A 43 36.37 20.46 14.04
CA VAL A 43 35.99 19.31 13.21
C VAL A 43 36.97 19.19 12.03
N LYS A 44 38.07 18.45 12.24
CA LYS A 44 39.08 18.18 11.20
C LYS A 44 38.56 17.36 10.02
N ASN A 45 37.37 16.75 10.16
CA ASN A 45 36.70 16.01 9.09
C ASN A 45 35.18 16.18 9.22
N PRO A 46 34.57 17.25 8.65
CA PRO A 46 33.13 17.42 8.72
C PRO A 46 32.45 16.19 8.12
N ARG A 47 31.42 15.65 8.80
CA ARG A 47 30.62 14.56 8.22
C ARG A 47 30.14 15.04 6.85
N ALA A 48 30.45 14.28 5.80
CA ALA A 48 30.05 14.63 4.44
C ALA A 48 28.54 14.95 4.43
N ILE A 49 28.20 16.16 3.99
CA ILE A 49 26.82 16.61 3.86
C ILE A 49 26.27 15.95 2.60
N GLY A 50 25.48 14.89 2.78
CA GLY A 50 24.87 14.12 1.71
C GLY A 50 25.50 12.73 1.52
N CYS A 51 25.18 12.12 0.39
CA CYS A 51 25.47 10.71 0.13
C CYS A 51 26.50 10.46 -0.98
N TRP A 52 27.04 11.49 -1.65
CA TRP A 52 27.96 11.31 -2.80
C TRP A 52 29.12 10.37 -2.51
N ASN A 53 29.80 10.57 -1.38
CA ASN A 53 30.96 9.75 -0.98
C ASN A 53 30.58 8.54 -0.13
N ARG A 54 29.29 8.41 0.25
CA ARG A 54 28.78 7.33 1.10
C ARG A 54 27.39 6.87 0.65
N PRO A 55 27.22 6.30 -0.56
CA PRO A 55 25.88 5.98 -1.09
C PRO A 55 25.07 5.03 -0.20
N TRP A 56 25.76 4.13 0.51
CA TRP A 56 25.17 3.16 1.42
C TRP A 56 24.43 3.78 2.61
N ILE A 57 24.66 5.05 2.93
CA ILE A 57 23.93 5.75 4.01
C ILE A 57 22.43 5.92 3.69
N CYS A 58 22.06 5.83 2.40
CA CYS A 58 20.67 5.92 1.98
C CYS A 58 19.90 4.61 2.19
N ASN A 59 20.61 3.48 2.26
CA ASN A 59 19.98 2.19 2.42
C ASN A 59 19.63 1.96 3.89
N GLU A 60 18.41 1.52 4.17
CA GLU A 60 18.02 1.02 5.48
C GLU A 60 18.67 -0.36 5.70
N ALA A 61 19.26 -0.56 6.87
CA ALA A 61 19.95 -1.80 7.24
C ALA A 61 18.97 -2.90 7.69
N GLU A 62 17.89 -3.11 6.94
CA GLU A 62 16.96 -4.21 7.20
C GLU A 62 17.41 -5.49 6.48
N PHE A 63 17.23 -6.64 7.13
CA PHE A 63 17.50 -7.95 6.56
C PHE A 63 16.17 -8.68 6.29
N PRO A 64 15.89 -9.14 5.06
CA PRO A 64 16.73 -9.05 3.86
C PRO A 64 16.88 -7.61 3.33
N PRO A 65 18.01 -7.28 2.66
CA PRO A 65 18.29 -5.92 2.20
C PRO A 65 17.24 -5.46 1.19
N ARG A 66 16.38 -4.53 1.59
CA ARG A 66 15.50 -3.80 0.68
C ARG A 66 16.16 -2.49 0.27
N ILE A 67 16.53 -2.39 -1.00
CA ILE A 67 17.03 -1.14 -1.57
C ILE A 67 15.82 -0.27 -1.86
N THR A 68 15.40 0.53 -0.87
CA THR A 68 14.27 1.46 -0.99
C THR A 68 14.71 2.84 -1.46
N LYS A 69 15.91 3.27 -1.08
CA LYS A 69 16.43 4.60 -1.36
C LYS A 69 17.81 4.52 -2.00
N LEU A 70 18.05 5.32 -3.03
CA LEU A 70 19.35 5.47 -3.69
C LEU A 70 19.90 6.89 -3.51
N CYS A 71 21.22 7.02 -3.58
CA CYS A 71 21.85 8.31 -3.64
C CYS A 71 21.71 8.92 -5.03
N CYS A 72 20.79 9.87 -5.20
CA CYS A 72 20.58 10.62 -6.43
C CYS A 72 20.99 12.08 -6.20
N ARG A 73 22.00 12.56 -6.93
CA ARG A 73 22.48 13.97 -6.88
C ARG A 73 22.74 14.46 -5.44
N ASN A 74 23.55 13.70 -4.69
CA ASN A 74 23.91 13.95 -3.28
C ASN A 74 22.76 13.84 -2.25
N ARG A 75 21.57 13.39 -2.65
CA ARG A 75 20.42 13.19 -1.76
C ARG A 75 19.93 11.75 -1.81
N CYS A 76 19.47 11.22 -0.69
CA CYS A 76 18.76 9.95 -0.66
C CYS A 76 17.35 10.14 -1.22
N VAL A 77 17.01 9.37 -2.26
CA VAL A 77 15.72 9.42 -2.96
C VAL A 77 15.11 8.03 -2.92
N ASP A 78 13.83 7.95 -2.57
CA ASP A 78 13.07 6.72 -2.58
C ASP A 78 12.82 6.30 -4.04
N VAL A 79 13.38 5.16 -4.43
CA VAL A 79 13.23 4.63 -5.80
C VAL A 79 12.05 3.68 -5.93
N THR A 80 11.33 3.40 -4.84
CA THR A 80 10.23 2.45 -4.84
C THR A 80 8.88 3.08 -5.14
N PHE A 81 8.72 4.38 -4.84
CA PHE A 81 7.47 5.12 -5.04
C PHE A 81 7.62 6.46 -5.78
N ASP A 82 8.84 6.99 -5.96
CA ASP A 82 9.03 8.23 -6.72
C ASP A 82 8.86 7.99 -8.21
N VAL A 83 7.81 8.58 -8.78
CA VAL A 83 7.48 8.52 -10.22
C VAL A 83 8.61 9.06 -11.11
N ASN A 84 9.49 9.93 -10.60
CA ASN A 84 10.61 10.49 -11.36
C ASN A 84 11.94 9.76 -11.15
N ASN A 85 11.99 8.80 -10.22
CA ASN A 85 13.19 8.03 -9.89
C ASN A 85 12.85 6.55 -9.67
N CYS A 86 11.94 5.99 -10.47
CA CYS A 86 11.37 4.68 -10.25
C CYS A 86 12.36 3.56 -10.59
N GLY A 87 12.73 2.76 -9.60
CA GLY A 87 13.74 1.70 -9.69
C GLY A 87 15.19 2.22 -9.70
N PHE A 88 15.42 3.39 -10.32
CA PHE A 88 16.73 4.04 -10.35
C PHE A 88 16.61 5.55 -10.51
N CYS A 89 17.68 6.27 -10.14
CA CYS A 89 17.75 7.73 -10.28
C CYS A 89 17.50 8.18 -11.73
N GLY A 90 16.57 9.11 -11.92
CA GLY A 90 16.24 9.72 -13.22
C GLY A 90 15.34 8.86 -14.12
N ILE A 91 14.95 7.65 -13.72
CA ILE A 91 13.96 6.85 -14.44
C ILE A 91 12.58 7.39 -14.10
N ARG A 92 11.93 8.00 -15.09
CA ARG A 92 10.57 8.52 -14.94
C ARG A 92 9.55 7.58 -15.54
N CYS A 93 8.47 7.31 -14.81
CA CYS A 93 7.38 6.52 -15.35
C CYS A 93 6.63 7.24 -16.49
N PRO A 94 6.09 6.48 -17.46
CA PRO A 94 5.24 7.03 -18.52
C PRO A 94 4.05 7.82 -17.96
N PHE A 95 3.45 8.66 -18.81
CA PHE A 95 2.25 9.41 -18.45
C PHE A 95 1.16 8.47 -17.92
N THR A 96 0.51 8.86 -16.82
CA THR A 96 -0.52 8.12 -16.03
C THR A 96 -0.06 6.85 -15.30
N TRP A 97 1.22 6.46 -15.39
CA TRP A 97 1.74 5.31 -14.66
C TRP A 97 2.26 5.73 -13.28
N GLN A 98 2.18 4.83 -12.31
CA GLN A 98 2.70 5.04 -10.96
C GLN A 98 3.94 4.17 -10.73
N CYS A 99 4.83 4.61 -9.85
CA CYS A 99 5.93 3.78 -9.38
C CYS A 99 5.46 2.90 -8.23
N CYS A 100 5.45 1.59 -8.45
CA CYS A 100 5.08 0.60 -7.45
C CYS A 100 6.25 -0.35 -7.23
N ARG A 101 6.87 -0.30 -6.05
CA ARG A 101 8.01 -1.15 -5.67
C ARG A 101 9.18 -1.06 -6.68
N GLY A 102 9.41 0.13 -7.22
CA GLY A 102 10.50 0.40 -8.16
C GLY A 102 10.22 -0.01 -9.60
N ILE A 103 8.95 -0.33 -9.91
CA ILE A 103 8.50 -0.66 -11.26
C ILE A 103 7.38 0.29 -11.64
N CYS A 104 7.44 0.83 -12.85
CA CYS A 104 6.34 1.62 -13.38
C CYS A 104 5.17 0.70 -13.73
N ILE A 105 4.00 0.96 -13.17
CA ILE A 105 2.78 0.18 -13.38
C ILE A 105 1.66 1.11 -13.87
N ASN A 106 0.94 0.66 -14.91
CA ASN A 106 -0.29 1.30 -15.32
C ASN A 106 -1.43 0.94 -14.36
N THR A 107 -1.67 1.79 -13.38
CA THR A 107 -2.72 1.56 -12.38
C THR A 107 -4.13 1.67 -12.96
N ASN A 108 -4.30 2.11 -14.21
CA ASN A 108 -5.62 2.18 -14.83
C ASN A 108 -6.16 0.84 -15.32
N MET A 109 -5.26 -0.11 -15.62
CA MET A 109 -5.61 -1.38 -16.25
C MET A 109 -5.05 -2.60 -15.50
N ASN A 110 -4.12 -2.40 -14.57
CA ASN A 110 -3.49 -3.50 -13.86
C ASN A 110 -4.43 -4.07 -12.79
N PRO A 111 -4.83 -5.36 -12.87
CA PRO A 111 -5.78 -5.95 -11.92
C PRO A 111 -5.23 -6.14 -10.51
N PHE A 112 -3.91 -6.05 -10.33
CA PHE A 112 -3.22 -6.18 -9.04
C PHE A 112 -2.82 -4.83 -8.42
N ASN A 113 -2.96 -3.73 -9.17
CA ASN A 113 -2.55 -2.38 -8.77
C ASN A 113 -3.56 -1.34 -9.30
N CYS A 114 -4.85 -1.58 -9.13
CA CYS A 114 -5.90 -0.77 -9.72
C CYS A 114 -6.10 0.54 -8.95
N GLY A 115 -5.90 1.68 -9.61
CA GLY A 115 -5.97 3.02 -9.01
C GLY A 115 -4.76 3.36 -8.12
N SER A 116 -4.23 2.39 -7.38
CA SER A 116 -3.05 2.51 -6.54
C SER A 116 -2.23 1.22 -6.51
N CYS A 117 -0.97 1.32 -6.07
CA CYS A 117 -0.13 0.14 -5.84
C CYS A 117 -0.79 -0.83 -4.85
N GLU A 118 -0.61 -2.14 -5.09
CA GLU A 118 -1.10 -3.24 -4.25
C GLU A 118 -2.64 -3.32 -4.09
N HIS A 119 -3.40 -2.54 -4.85
CA HIS A 119 -4.85 -2.61 -4.84
C HIS A 119 -5.36 -3.61 -5.89
N ARG A 120 -5.65 -4.83 -5.42
CA ARG A 120 -6.18 -5.89 -6.28
C ARG A 120 -7.70 -5.82 -6.38
N CYS A 121 -8.24 -5.91 -7.60
CA CYS A 121 -9.68 -6.08 -7.79
C CYS A 121 -10.14 -7.48 -7.37
N GLN A 122 -11.23 -7.55 -6.63
CA GLN A 122 -11.87 -8.81 -6.27
C GLN A 122 -12.47 -9.45 -7.51
N PHE A 123 -12.13 -10.70 -7.80
CA PHE A 123 -12.74 -11.44 -8.90
C PHE A 123 -14.28 -11.50 -8.74
N PRO A 124 -15.09 -11.28 -9.80
CA PRO A 124 -14.74 -11.15 -11.23
C PRO A 124 -14.49 -9.72 -11.72
N ASN A 125 -14.34 -8.74 -10.82
CA ASN A 125 -14.16 -7.35 -11.21
C ASN A 125 -12.80 -7.14 -11.89
N LEU A 126 -12.82 -6.46 -13.03
CA LEU A 126 -11.64 -6.03 -13.76
C LEU A 126 -11.28 -4.60 -13.37
N CYS A 127 -10.00 -4.26 -13.56
CA CYS A 127 -9.54 -2.90 -13.42
C CYS A 127 -9.75 -2.15 -14.74
N TYR A 128 -10.47 -1.04 -14.68
CA TYR A 128 -10.63 -0.14 -15.81
C TYR A 128 -10.65 1.31 -15.33
N ASN A 129 -9.90 2.19 -16.00
CA ASN A 129 -9.72 3.60 -15.62
C ASN A 129 -9.37 3.80 -14.13
N GLY A 130 -8.63 2.85 -13.54
CA GLY A 130 -8.17 2.93 -12.15
C GLY A 130 -9.22 2.56 -11.11
N MET A 131 -10.32 1.94 -11.55
CA MET A 131 -11.42 1.54 -10.69
C MET A 131 -11.80 0.07 -10.96
N CYS A 132 -12.00 -0.69 -9.88
CA CYS A 132 -12.53 -2.04 -9.98
C CYS A 132 -14.02 -1.99 -10.30
N GLY A 133 -14.49 -2.77 -11.27
CA GLY A 133 -15.92 -2.81 -11.59
C GLY A 133 -16.40 -1.67 -12.49
N TYR A 134 -15.53 -0.74 -12.89
CA TYR A 134 -15.94 0.46 -13.63
C TYR A 134 -16.50 0.11 -15.00
N ALA A 135 -17.74 0.53 -15.24
CA ALA A 135 -18.49 0.34 -16.49
C ALA A 135 -18.52 -1.12 -16.99
N GLN A 136 -18.34 -2.10 -16.11
CA GLN A 136 -18.38 -3.50 -16.52
C GLN A 136 -19.81 -3.96 -16.72
N PRO A 137 -20.16 -4.53 -17.90
CA PRO A 137 -21.39 -5.29 -18.01
C PRO A 137 -21.31 -6.48 -17.05
N LEU A 138 -22.42 -6.77 -16.36
CA LEU A 138 -22.49 -7.93 -15.48
C LEU A 138 -22.02 -9.18 -16.26
N PRO A 139 -21.19 -10.06 -15.67
CA PRO A 139 -20.78 -11.28 -16.32
C PRO A 139 -22.01 -12.03 -16.89
N PRO A 140 -22.01 -12.48 -18.16
CA PRO A 140 -23.18 -13.11 -18.77
C PRO A 140 -23.62 -14.36 -17.97
N TRP A 141 -24.78 -14.31 -17.34
CA TRP A 141 -25.29 -15.43 -16.55
C TRP A 141 -25.37 -16.72 -17.38
N PRO A 142 -24.89 -17.88 -16.85
CA PRO A 142 -24.37 -18.12 -15.50
C PRO A 142 -22.83 -17.97 -15.37
N PHE A 143 -22.38 -17.29 -14.30
CA PHE A 143 -20.97 -17.31 -13.85
C PHE A 143 -20.85 -18.02 -12.50
N PRO A 144 -19.87 -18.93 -12.32
CA PRO A 144 -18.87 -19.38 -13.29
C PRO A 144 -19.48 -20.20 -14.45
N PRO A 145 -18.88 -20.18 -15.67
CA PRO A 145 -19.36 -21.02 -16.76
C PRO A 145 -19.36 -22.48 -16.33
N ARG A 146 -20.46 -23.19 -16.62
CA ARG A 146 -20.56 -24.63 -16.34
C ARG A 146 -19.41 -25.33 -17.08
N PRO A 147 -18.55 -26.10 -16.39
CA PRO A 147 -17.50 -26.85 -17.07
C PRO A 147 -18.13 -27.76 -18.13
N PRO A 148 -17.49 -27.93 -19.30
CA PRO A 148 -18.00 -28.83 -20.32
C PRO A 148 -18.18 -30.23 -19.73
N HIS A 149 -19.38 -30.79 -19.86
CA HIS A 149 -19.62 -32.18 -19.54
C HIS A 149 -19.14 -33.04 -20.72
N PRO A 150 -18.45 -34.18 -20.48
CA PRO A 150 -18.22 -34.82 -19.19
C PRO A 150 -17.05 -34.19 -18.42
N PHE A 151 -17.13 -34.17 -17.09
CA PHE A 151 -15.98 -33.76 -16.27
C PHE A 151 -14.82 -34.75 -16.47
N PRO A 152 -13.56 -34.27 -16.50
CA PRO A 152 -12.40 -35.15 -16.47
C PRO A 152 -12.48 -36.07 -15.24
N PRO A 153 -12.12 -37.37 -15.36
CA PRO A 153 -12.05 -38.25 -14.20
C PRO A 153 -11.09 -37.65 -13.18
N LYS A 154 -11.53 -37.61 -11.91
CA LYS A 154 -10.73 -37.09 -10.81
C LYS A 154 -9.47 -37.96 -10.70
N PRO A 155 -8.26 -37.39 -10.62
CA PRO A 155 -7.04 -38.16 -10.38
C PRO A 155 -7.24 -39.03 -9.13
N PRO A 156 -6.73 -40.27 -9.10
CA PRO A 156 -6.75 -41.08 -7.89
C PRO A 156 -5.94 -40.34 -6.82
N HIS A 157 -6.64 -39.73 -5.86
CA HIS A 157 -5.98 -39.22 -4.67
C HIS A 157 -5.67 -40.42 -3.77
N PRO A 158 -4.41 -40.60 -3.33
CA PRO A 158 -4.11 -41.53 -2.26
C PRO A 158 -4.89 -41.07 -1.04
N PHE A 159 -5.87 -41.88 -0.59
CA PHE A 159 -6.50 -41.61 0.69
C PHE A 159 -5.41 -41.72 1.76
N PRO A 160 -5.15 -40.68 2.57
CA PRO A 160 -4.27 -40.85 3.71
C PRO A 160 -4.83 -41.97 4.60
N PRO A 161 -3.98 -42.82 5.19
CA PRO A 161 -4.44 -43.86 6.10
C PRO A 161 -5.30 -43.22 7.18
N LYS A 162 -6.49 -43.79 7.43
CA LYS A 162 -7.35 -43.33 8.52
C LYS A 162 -6.53 -43.38 9.82
N PRO A 163 -6.48 -42.30 10.62
CA PRO A 163 -5.84 -42.38 11.92
C PRO A 163 -6.53 -43.47 12.75
N PRO A 164 -5.77 -44.21 13.59
CA PRO A 164 -6.35 -45.21 14.47
C PRO A 164 -7.42 -44.55 15.35
N TYR A 165 -8.58 -45.23 15.48
CA TYR A 165 -9.66 -44.75 16.32
C TYR A 165 -9.16 -44.64 17.78
N PRO A 166 -9.40 -43.52 18.47
CA PRO A 166 -9.12 -43.44 19.89
C PRO A 166 -9.99 -44.47 20.65
N PRO A 167 -9.48 -45.08 21.72
CA PRO A 167 -10.28 -45.98 22.55
C PRO A 167 -11.51 -45.24 23.07
N PHE A 168 -12.67 -45.87 22.93
CA PHE A 168 -13.98 -45.32 23.28
C PHE A 168 -13.99 -44.85 24.75
N PRO A 169 -14.22 -43.55 25.05
CA PRO A 169 -14.38 -43.11 26.41
C PRO A 169 -15.85 -43.30 26.84
N TRP A 170 -16.08 -44.34 27.64
CA TRP A 170 -17.25 -44.53 28.53
C TRP A 170 -18.64 -44.66 27.88
N PRO A 171 -19.60 -45.34 28.54
CA PRO A 171 -20.94 -45.55 27.98
C PRO A 171 -21.73 -44.22 27.85
N PRO A 172 -22.60 -44.10 26.84
CA PRO A 172 -23.38 -42.89 26.63
C PRO A 172 -24.31 -42.62 27.82
N HIS A 173 -24.24 -41.41 28.38
CA HIS A 173 -25.25 -40.94 29.33
C HIS A 173 -26.63 -40.93 28.64
N PRO A 174 -27.70 -41.37 29.31
CA PRO A 174 -29.06 -41.27 28.78
C PRO A 174 -29.40 -39.80 28.48
N PHE A 175 -29.84 -39.52 27.25
CA PHE A 175 -30.31 -38.18 26.91
C PHE A 175 -31.53 -37.83 27.78
N PRO A 176 -31.58 -36.64 28.39
CA PRO A 176 -32.78 -36.22 29.11
C PRO A 176 -33.96 -36.07 28.13
N PRO A 177 -35.19 -36.39 28.55
CA PRO A 177 -36.36 -36.27 27.69
C PRO A 177 -36.55 -34.82 27.22
N ARG A 178 -36.81 -34.64 25.93
CA ARG A 178 -37.08 -33.31 25.36
C ARG A 178 -38.39 -32.78 25.94
N THR A 179 -38.33 -31.63 26.59
CA THR A 179 -39.54 -30.88 26.97
C THR A 179 -40.20 -30.27 25.73
N PRO A 180 -41.54 -30.22 25.67
CA PRO A 180 -42.26 -29.59 24.57
C PRO A 180 -41.92 -28.09 24.49
N ARG A 181 -41.66 -27.62 23.27
CA ARG A 181 -41.36 -26.22 22.99
C ARG A 181 -42.67 -25.41 23.10
N PRO A 182 -42.73 -24.30 23.85
CA PRO A 182 -43.95 -23.48 23.93
C PRO A 182 -44.25 -22.82 22.57
N PRO A 183 -45.53 -22.57 22.25
CA PRO A 183 -45.92 -21.95 20.99
C PRO A 183 -45.40 -20.52 20.88
N CYS A 184 -44.87 -20.18 19.71
CA CYS A 184 -44.40 -18.83 19.40
C CYS A 184 -45.58 -17.85 19.40
N SER A 185 -45.51 -16.80 20.20
CA SER A 185 -46.42 -15.66 20.12
C SER A 185 -46.16 -14.85 18.83
N PRO A 186 -47.21 -14.32 18.18
CA PRO A 186 -47.06 -13.49 16.99
C PRO A 186 -46.45 -12.12 17.35
N PRO A 187 -45.67 -11.52 16.42
CA PRO A 187 -45.06 -10.21 16.61
C PRO A 187 -46.11 -9.08 16.60
N PRO A 188 -45.78 -7.92 17.22
CA PRO A 188 -46.69 -6.76 17.34
C PRO A 188 -46.95 -6.05 16.02
#